data_AF-A0AAD7YVR7-F1
#
_entry.id   AF-A0AAD7YVR7-F1
#
_cell.length_a   1.000
_cell.length_b   1.000
_cell.length_c   1.000
_cell.angle_alpha   90.00
_cell.angle_beta   90.00
_cell.angle_gamma   90.00
#
_symmetry.space_group_name_H-M   'P 1'
#
loop_
_entity.id
_entity.type
_entity.pdbx_description
1 polymer ?
#
loop_
_entity_poly.entity_id
_entity_poly.type
_entity_poly.pdbx_seq_one_letter_code
_entity_poly.pdbx_strand_id
1 'polypeptide(L)'
;MSYGSSDSNTIRIGSDLITRSDKFRYLGSVLHESGKVDDDDQAHIGAVWAKWREITGVVSDRKMPPKLKGQIYKCIIRPVLLYGGEC
;
A
#
# COMPACT_ATOMS: atom_id res chain seq x y z
N MET A 1 16.64 35.59 -29.08
CA MET A 1 16.83 34.84 -27.82
C MET A 1 15.80 35.35 -26.82
N SER A 2 14.71 34.61 -26.63
CA SER A 2 13.81 34.80 -25.50
C SER A 2 13.50 33.41 -24.96
N TYR A 3 13.71 33.26 -23.66
CA TYR A 3 13.76 31.99 -22.95
C TYR A 3 12.42 31.25 -23.06
N GLY A 4 12.51 29.98 -23.45
CA GLY A 4 11.35 29.10 -23.56
C GLY A 4 10.60 29.06 -22.24
N SER A 5 9.27 29.16 -22.33
CA SER A 5 8.35 28.77 -21.27
C SER A 5 8.79 27.41 -20.77
N SER A 6 9.28 27.33 -19.53
CA SER A 6 9.60 26.07 -18.89
C SER A 6 8.29 25.33 -18.68
N ASP A 7 7.92 24.50 -19.65
CA ASP A 7 6.80 23.56 -19.53
C ASP A 7 7.18 22.56 -18.42
N SER A 8 6.79 22.90 -17.19
CA SER A 8 7.06 22.17 -15.94
C SER A 8 6.57 20.71 -15.94
N ASN A 9 5.90 20.29 -17.02
CA ASN A 9 5.23 19.02 -17.17
C ASN A 9 5.92 18.05 -18.15
N THR A 10 7.13 18.36 -18.64
CA THR A 10 7.86 17.48 -19.57
C THR A 10 9.28 17.16 -19.09
N ILE A 11 9.65 15.87 -19.16
CA ILE A 11 10.94 15.33 -18.75
C ILE A 11 11.66 14.82 -20.00
N ARG A 12 12.95 15.16 -20.15
CA ARG A 12 13.78 14.68 -21.27
C ARG A 12 14.58 13.46 -20.86
N ILE A 13 14.39 12.35 -21.57
CA ILE A 13 15.22 11.14 -21.43
C ILE A 13 15.87 10.88 -22.78
N GLY A 14 17.17 11.20 -22.89
CA GLY A 14 17.89 11.11 -24.17
C GLY A 14 17.32 12.06 -25.23
N SER A 15 16.91 11.52 -26.37
CA SER A 15 16.23 12.25 -27.46
C SER A 15 14.74 12.49 -27.21
N ASP A 16 14.14 11.76 -26.26
CA ASP A 16 12.69 11.66 -26.17
C ASP A 16 12.15 12.62 -25.10
N LEU A 17 11.01 13.24 -25.42
CA LEU A 17 10.25 14.10 -24.50
C LEU A 17 9.09 13.28 -23.94
N ILE A 18 9.05 13.10 -22.63
CA ILE A 18 8.01 12.35 -21.93
C ILE A 18 7.23 13.31 -21.05
N THR A 19 5.90 13.21 -21.11
CA THR A 19 5.01 13.95 -20.21
C THR A 19 5.11 13.38 -18.80
N ARG A 20 5.26 14.25 -17.81
CA ARG A 20 5.27 13.86 -16.40
C ARG A 20 3.91 13.24 -16.03
N SER A 21 3.96 12.14 -15.29
CA SER A 21 2.77 11.46 -14.77
C SER A 21 2.55 11.85 -13.31
N ASP A 22 1.30 12.19 -12.96
CA ASP A 22 0.91 12.53 -11.59
C ASP A 22 0.96 11.32 -10.65
N LYS A 23 0.83 10.11 -11.22
CA LYS A 23 0.88 8.82 -10.51
C LYS A 23 1.88 7.90 -11.18
N PHE A 24 2.80 7.33 -10.40
CA PHE A 24 3.80 6.38 -10.88
C PHE A 24 3.86 5.17 -9.96
N ARG A 25 3.75 3.97 -10.52
CA ARG A 25 3.85 2.74 -9.73
C ARG A 25 5.30 2.27 -9.67
N TYR A 26 5.86 2.21 -8.46
CA TYR A 26 7.21 1.74 -8.21
C TYR A 26 7.21 0.66 -7.12
N LEU A 27 7.77 -0.52 -7.45
CA LEU A 27 7.91 -1.67 -6.53
C LEU A 27 6.61 -2.10 -5.79
N GLY A 28 5.45 -1.75 -6.34
CA GLY A 28 4.14 -2.09 -5.78
C GLY A 28 3.38 -0.87 -5.26
N SER A 29 4.08 0.18 -4.83
CA SER A 29 3.52 1.41 -4.30
C SER A 29 3.30 2.48 -5.36
N VAL A 30 2.31 3.34 -5.16
CA VAL A 30 2.01 4.46 -6.07
C VAL A 30 2.56 5.76 -5.49
N LEU A 31 3.51 6.35 -6.20
CA LEU A 31 4.05 7.67 -5.91
C LEU A 31 3.18 8.73 -6.59
N HIS A 32 2.69 9.69 -5.80
CA HIS A 32 2.00 10.87 -6.31
C HIS A 32 2.95 12.05 -6.43
N GLU A 33 2.77 12.92 -7.42
CA GLU A 33 3.67 14.06 -7.67
C GLU A 33 3.79 15.05 -6.50
N SER A 34 2.74 15.17 -5.67
CA SER A 34 2.75 16.02 -4.47
C SER A 34 3.43 15.38 -3.26
N GLY A 35 4.00 14.19 -3.41
CA GLY A 35 4.57 13.39 -2.32
C GLY A 35 3.52 12.81 -1.37
N LYS A 36 2.22 12.98 -1.67
CA LYS A 36 1.13 12.38 -0.91
C LYS A 36 1.01 10.90 -1.25
N VAL A 37 1.44 10.06 -0.31
CA VAL A 37 1.27 8.60 -0.35
C VAL A 37 -0.17 8.17 -0.01
N ASP A 38 -1.02 9.13 0.37
CA ASP A 38 -2.36 8.96 0.93
C ASP A 38 -3.27 8.00 0.11
N ASP A 39 -3.21 8.05 -1.23
CA ASP A 39 -4.02 7.17 -2.09
C ASP A 39 -3.58 5.69 -2.00
N ASP A 40 -2.27 5.42 -1.91
CA ASP A 40 -1.72 4.06 -1.81
C ASP A 40 -1.87 3.52 -0.39
N ASP A 41 -1.64 4.37 0.61
CA ASP A 41 -1.83 4.05 2.02
C ASP A 41 -3.28 3.72 2.33
N GLN A 42 -4.23 4.50 1.82
CA GLN A 42 -5.65 4.26 2.08
C GLN A 42 -6.15 2.98 1.40
N ALA A 43 -5.67 2.67 0.19
CA ALA A 43 -5.97 1.42 -0.49
C ALA A 43 -5.35 0.21 0.24
N HIS A 44 -4.09 0.33 0.67
CA HIS A 44 -3.38 -0.71 1.40
C HIS A 44 -3.99 -0.97 2.78
N ILE A 45 -4.25 0.09 3.56
CA ILE A 45 -4.96 0.00 4.84
C ILE A 45 -6.32 -0.65 4.65
N GLY A 46 -7.07 -0.25 3.60
CA GLY A 46 -8.36 -0.86 3.27
C GLY A 46 -8.25 -2.36 2.98
N ALA A 47 -7.26 -2.79 2.19
CA ALA A 47 -7.01 -4.19 1.87
C ALA A 47 -6.61 -5.01 3.11
N VAL A 48 -5.71 -4.46 3.94
CA VAL A 48 -5.29 -5.08 5.20
C VAL A 48 -6.48 -5.22 6.15
N TRP A 49 -7.31 -4.18 6.28
CA TRP A 49 -8.53 -4.24 7.10
C TRP A 49 -9.52 -5.28 6.57
N ALA A 50 -9.73 -5.35 5.27
CA ALA A 50 -10.61 -6.36 4.68
C ALA A 50 -10.14 -7.78 5.05
N LYS A 51 -8.83 -8.05 4.93
CA LYS A 51 -8.26 -9.35 5.28
C LYS A 51 -8.31 -9.64 6.78
N TRP A 52 -8.09 -8.63 7.62
CA TRP A 52 -8.21 -8.75 9.07
C TRP A 52 -9.64 -9.09 9.50
N ARG A 53 -10.66 -8.51 8.86
CA ARG A 53 -12.08 -8.86 9.11
C ARG A 53 -12.40 -10.32 8.77
N GLU A 54 -11.81 -10.84 7.70
CA GLU A 54 -11.96 -12.26 7.32
C GLU A 54 -11.36 -13.18 8.40
N ILE A 55 -10.14 -12.89 8.85
CA ILE A 55 -9.45 -13.68 9.88
C ILE A 55 -10.19 -13.63 11.21
N THR A 56 -10.63 -12.43 11.63
CA THR A 56 -11.39 -12.28 12.88
C THR A 56 -12.75 -12.96 12.82
N GLY A 57 -13.40 -13.00 11.65
CA GLY A 57 -14.61 -13.79 11.44
C GLY A 57 -14.38 -15.29 11.66
N VAL A 58 -13.32 -15.84 11.07
CA VAL A 58 -12.94 -17.26 11.24
C VAL A 58 -12.60 -17.57 12.70
N VAL A 59 -11.80 -16.72 13.35
CA VAL A 59 -11.38 -16.93 14.75
C VAL A 59 -12.54 -16.74 15.73
N SER A 60 -13.54 -15.92 15.38
CA SER A 60 -14.73 -15.70 16.21
C SER A 60 -15.76 -16.83 16.08
N ASP A 61 -15.63 -17.73 15.10
CA ASP A 61 -16.53 -18.87 14.94
C ASP A 61 -16.48 -19.77 16.19
N ARG A 62 -17.64 -20.04 16.77
CA ARG A 62 -17.80 -20.91 17.94
C ARG A 62 -17.54 -22.38 17.62
N LYS A 63 -17.68 -22.79 16.35
CA LYS A 63 -17.42 -24.16 15.88
C LYS A 63 -15.93 -24.46 15.72
N MET A 64 -15.09 -23.43 15.67
CA MET A 64 -13.67 -23.60 15.44
C MET A 64 -12.96 -24.19 16.67
N PRO A 65 -12.15 -25.27 16.51
CA PRO A 65 -11.47 -25.91 17.63
C PRO A 65 -10.51 -24.95 18.39
N PRO A 66 -10.45 -24.98 19.73
CA PRO A 66 -9.57 -24.12 20.52
C PRO A 66 -8.09 -24.25 20.16
N LYS A 67 -7.63 -25.48 19.84
CA LYS A 67 -6.24 -25.73 19.40
C LYS A 67 -5.91 -24.95 18.13
N LEU A 68 -6.83 -24.93 17.17
CA LEU A 68 -6.63 -24.22 15.90
C LEU A 68 -6.66 -22.70 16.11
N LYS A 69 -7.55 -22.17 16.97
CA LYS A 69 -7.54 -20.75 17.35
C LYS A 69 -6.20 -20.33 17.96
N GLY A 70 -5.65 -21.17 18.84
CA GLY A 70 -4.34 -20.95 19.45
C GLY A 70 -3.20 -20.90 18.42
N GLN A 71 -3.26 -21.73 17.38
CA GLN A 71 -2.27 -21.70 16.28
C GLN A 71 -2.40 -20.43 15.43
N ILE A 72 -3.62 -20.05 15.02
CA ILE A 72 -3.84 -18.80 14.28
C ILE A 72 -3.36 -17.59 15.08
N TYR A 73 -3.63 -17.57 16.39
CA TYR A 73 -3.17 -16.49 17.25
C TYR A 73 -1.63 -16.37 17.26
N LYS A 74 -0.91 -17.49 17.42
CA LYS A 74 0.56 -17.49 17.47
C LYS A 74 1.21 -17.18 16.12
N CYS A 75 0.68 -17.71 15.03
CA CYS A 75 1.32 -17.66 13.72
C CYS A 75 0.93 -16.44 12.87
N ILE A 76 -0.28 -15.89 13.06
CA ILE A 76 -0.81 -14.82 12.21
C ILE A 76 -1.04 -13.56 13.04
N ILE A 77 -1.82 -13.65 14.12
CA ILE A 77 -2.24 -12.48 14.88
C ILE A 77 -1.05 -11.84 15.62
N ARG A 78 -0.27 -12.64 16.34
CA ARG A 78 0.84 -12.13 17.16
C ARG A 78 1.93 -11.44 16.34
N PRO A 79 2.42 -11.98 15.20
CA PRO A 79 3.38 -11.26 14.36
C PRO A 79 2.82 -9.95 13.80
N VAL A 80 1.56 -9.95 13.33
CA VAL A 80 0.92 -8.74 12.81
C VAL A 80 0.76 -7.66 13.89
N LEU A 81 0.43 -8.03 15.13
CA LEU A 81 0.37 -7.06 16.24
C LEU A 81 1.75 -6.56 16.69
N LEU A 82 2.78 -7.40 16.55
CA LEU A 82 4.13 -7.06 17.00
C LEU A 82 4.87 -6.17 15.99
N TYR A 83 4.69 -6.43 14.69
CA TYR A 83 5.44 -5.78 13.60
C TYR A 83 4.57 -4.99 12.62
N GLY A 84 3.23 -4.99 12.76
CA GLY A 84 2.32 -4.39 11.78
C GLY A 84 2.38 -2.87 11.67
N GLY A 85 3.13 -2.20 12.54
CA GLY A 85 3.41 -0.75 12.47
C GLY A 85 4.81 -0.42 11.95
N GLU A 86 5.63 -1.41 11.60
CA GLU A 86 6.97 -1.21 11.02
C GLU A 86 6.84 -1.11 9.49
N CYS A 87 6.20 -0.04 9.01
CA CYS A 87 6.20 0.39 7.60
C CYS A 87 6.47 1.90 7.52
#